data_AF-A0A1W9R3R9-F1
#
_entry.id   AF-A0A1W9R3R9-F1
#
_cell.length_a   1.000
_cell.length_b   1.000
_cell.length_c   1.000
_cell.angle_alpha   90.00
_cell.angle_beta   90.00
_cell.angle_gamma   90.00
#
_symmetry.space_group_name_H-M   'P 1'
#
loop_
_entity.id
_entity.type
_entity.pdbx_description
1 polymer ?
#
loop_
_entity_poly.entity_id
_entity_poly.type
_entity_poly.pdbx_seq_one_letter_code
_entity_poly.pdbx_strand_id
1 'polypeptide(L)'
;MATDACNSCEKCVNHCPVEAIKMINDRPFWSYKCESCMRCVNACPQRAIETTHTFSTVLIIISSLIISPLLIKGLKYFGAMDWINHSIIARNLWSIIDAGIFLLFVFISYRVLHFLMKYKIVNRIITYSSLSKYKFWRRYKPPKY
;
A
#
# COMPACT_ATOMS: atom_id res chain seq x y z
N MET A 1 1.55 -7.81 -2.17
CA MET A 1 2.96 -7.95 -1.76
C MET A 1 3.38 -9.42 -1.79
N ALA A 2 4.68 -9.70 -1.78
CA ALA A 2 5.19 -11.07 -1.72
C ALA A 2 5.57 -11.48 -0.28
N THR A 3 5.09 -12.65 0.15
CA THR A 3 5.33 -13.26 1.46
C THR A 3 6.71 -13.93 1.52
N ASP A 4 7.07 -14.48 2.67
CA ASP A 4 8.34 -15.22 2.85
C ASP A 4 8.40 -16.53 2.05
N ALA A 5 7.30 -16.98 1.45
CA ALA A 5 7.30 -18.11 0.51
C ALA A 5 7.89 -17.72 -0.86
N CYS A 6 8.18 -16.44 -1.10
CA CYS A 6 8.76 -15.98 -2.36
C CYS A 6 10.21 -16.47 -2.48
N ASN A 7 10.49 -17.17 -3.57
CA ASN A 7 11.83 -17.66 -3.92
C ASN A 7 12.44 -16.87 -5.11
N SER A 8 11.94 -15.66 -5.36
CA SER A 8 12.49 -14.73 -6.36
C SER A 8 12.58 -15.29 -7.79
N CYS A 9 11.72 -16.26 -8.15
CA CYS A 9 11.74 -16.89 -9.48
C CYS A 9 11.25 -16.02 -10.65
N GLU A 10 10.93 -14.74 -10.40
CA GLU A 10 10.55 -13.72 -11.40
C GLU A 10 9.35 -14.02 -12.32
N LYS A 11 8.70 -15.18 -12.22
CA LYS A 11 7.51 -15.52 -13.03
C LYS A 11 6.42 -14.46 -12.98
N CYS A 12 6.24 -13.83 -11.82
CA CYS A 12 5.28 -12.75 -11.67
C CYS A 12 5.60 -11.53 -12.55
N VAL A 13 6.88 -11.18 -12.69
CA VAL A 13 7.38 -10.10 -13.55
C VAL A 13 7.07 -10.45 -15.01
N ASN A 14 7.47 -11.66 -15.45
CA ASN A 14 7.30 -12.11 -16.83
C ASN A 14 5.83 -12.24 -17.26
N HIS A 15 4.92 -12.52 -16.33
CA HIS A 15 3.48 -12.62 -16.61
C HIS A 15 2.74 -11.27 -16.51
N CYS A 16 3.42 -10.16 -16.19
CA CYS A 16 2.78 -8.86 -16.06
C CYS A 16 2.67 -8.17 -17.43
N PRO A 17 1.46 -7.99 -18.00
CA PRO A 17 1.30 -7.43 -19.36
C PRO A 17 1.65 -5.94 -19.46
N VAL A 18 1.65 -5.23 -18.33
CA VAL A 18 1.89 -3.79 -18.23
C VAL A 18 3.25 -3.47 -17.58
N GLU A 19 4.10 -4.48 -17.41
CA GLU A 19 5.46 -4.35 -16.84
C GLU A 19 5.49 -3.60 -15.50
N ALA A 20 4.45 -3.80 -14.69
CA ALA A 20 4.27 -3.05 -13.45
C ALA A 20 5.13 -3.57 -12.30
N ILE A 21 5.78 -4.73 -12.43
CA ILE A 21 6.48 -5.41 -11.33
C ILE A 21 8.00 -5.30 -11.55
N LYS A 22 8.73 -4.82 -10.54
CA LYS A 22 10.19 -4.73 -10.52
C LYS A 22 10.75 -5.55 -9.36
N MET A 23 11.93 -6.12 -9.50
CA MET A 23 12.61 -6.78 -8.37
C MET A 23 13.40 -5.73 -7.56
N ILE A 24 13.15 -5.69 -6.25
CA ILE A 24 13.85 -4.83 -5.28
C ILE A 24 14.18 -5.68 -4.05
N ASN A 25 15.46 -5.83 -3.71
CA ASN A 25 15.93 -6.66 -2.59
C ASN A 25 15.37 -8.10 -2.67
N ASP A 26 15.51 -8.73 -3.84
CA ASP A 26 15.01 -10.08 -4.15
C ASP A 26 13.50 -10.27 -3.99
N ARG A 27 12.73 -9.18 -3.88
CA ARG A 27 11.28 -9.22 -3.76
C ARG A 27 10.60 -8.41 -4.86
N PRO A 28 9.46 -8.88 -5.40
CA PRO A 28 8.70 -8.11 -6.36
C PRO A 28 8.08 -6.87 -5.70
N PHE A 29 8.21 -5.74 -6.36
CA PHE A 29 7.64 -4.44 -6.04
C PHE A 29 6.69 -4.04 -7.16
N TRP A 30 5.44 -3.68 -6.81
CA TRP A 30 4.42 -3.27 -7.78
C TRP A 30 4.41 -1.75 -7.89
N SER A 31 4.67 -1.24 -9.09
CA SER A 31 4.57 0.17 -9.41
C SER A 31 3.12 0.61 -9.64
N TYR A 32 2.90 1.92 -9.79
CA TYR A 32 1.61 2.52 -10.10
C TYR A 32 1.01 2.12 -11.45
N LYS A 33 1.79 1.47 -12.34
CA LYS A 33 1.28 0.89 -13.59
C LYS A 33 0.40 -0.35 -13.37
N CYS A 34 0.36 -0.89 -12.14
CA CYS A 34 -0.41 -2.08 -11.83
C CYS A 34 -1.92 -1.82 -11.99
N GLU A 35 -2.53 -2.46 -12.97
CA GLU A 35 -3.98 -2.43 -13.23
C GLU A 35 -4.80 -3.37 -12.32
N SER A 36 -4.16 -4.03 -11.36
CA SER A 36 -4.81 -5.02 -10.48
C SER A 36 -5.56 -6.12 -11.25
N CYS A 37 -4.94 -6.70 -12.29
CA CYS A 37 -5.52 -7.82 -13.06
C CYS A 37 -5.33 -9.20 -12.41
N MET A 38 -4.65 -9.28 -11.25
CA MET A 38 -4.43 -10.49 -10.45
C MET A 38 -3.68 -11.64 -11.16
N ARG A 39 -3.17 -11.45 -12.38
CA ARG A 39 -2.39 -12.45 -13.13
C ARG A 39 -1.18 -12.96 -12.35
N CYS A 40 -0.43 -12.06 -11.72
CA CYS A 40 0.75 -12.40 -10.93
C CYS A 40 0.41 -13.31 -9.72
N VAL A 41 -0.72 -13.07 -9.05
CA VAL A 41 -1.21 -13.88 -7.93
C VAL A 41 -1.50 -15.32 -8.37
N ASN A 42 -2.06 -15.47 -9.57
CA ASN A 42 -2.46 -16.75 -10.14
C ASN A 42 -1.27 -17.52 -10.75
N ALA A 43 -0.30 -16.81 -11.33
CA ALA A 43 0.89 -17.39 -11.95
C ALA A 43 1.96 -17.83 -10.94
N CYS A 44 1.93 -17.32 -9.70
CA CYS A 44 2.94 -17.64 -8.70
C CYS A 44 2.84 -19.10 -8.22
N PRO A 45 3.84 -19.97 -8.49
CA PRO A 45 3.79 -21.37 -8.08
C PRO A 45 3.88 -21.54 -6.56
N GLN A 46 4.62 -20.66 -5.89
CA GLN A 46 4.77 -20.66 -4.43
C GLN A 46 3.56 -20.07 -3.69
N ARG A 47 2.56 -19.58 -4.43
CA ARG A 47 1.44 -18.81 -3.89
C ARG A 47 1.87 -17.62 -3.01
N ALA A 48 3.09 -17.14 -3.19
CA ALA A 48 3.70 -16.14 -2.32
C ALA A 48 3.14 -14.73 -2.50
N ILE A 49 2.33 -14.46 -3.52
CA ILE A 49 1.77 -13.12 -3.74
C ILE A 49 0.39 -13.05 -3.08
N GLU A 50 0.25 -12.10 -2.15
CA GLU A 50 -0.99 -11.81 -1.43
C GLU A 50 -1.46 -10.37 -1.67
N THR A 51 -2.77 -10.17 -1.62
CA THR A 51 -3.41 -8.86 -1.77
C THR A 51 -3.36 -8.10 -0.45
N THR A 52 -2.69 -6.95 -0.45
CA THR A 52 -2.50 -6.11 0.75
C THR A 52 -3.57 -5.06 0.95
N HIS A 53 -4.62 -5.04 0.12
CA HIS A 53 -5.65 -3.99 0.15
C HIS A 53 -6.26 -3.80 1.54
N THR A 54 -6.60 -4.88 2.25
CA THR A 54 -7.18 -4.79 3.60
C THR A 54 -6.25 -4.09 4.58
N PHE A 55 -4.97 -4.48 4.62
CA PHE A 55 -4.01 -3.91 5.55
C PHE A 55 -3.65 -2.46 5.21
N SER A 56 -3.47 -2.16 3.92
CA SER A 56 -3.21 -0.80 3.44
C SER A 56 -4.37 0.14 3.76
N THR A 57 -5.62 -0.28 3.55
CA THR A 57 -6.80 0.53 3.89
C THR A 57 -6.89 0.78 5.40
N VAL A 58 -6.65 -0.24 6.23
CA VAL A 58 -6.66 -0.07 7.70
C VAL A 58 -5.56 0.89 8.16
N LEU A 59 -4.33 0.76 7.65
CA LEU A 59 -3.23 1.68 7.96
C LEU A 59 -3.57 3.12 7.57
N ILE A 60 -4.15 3.32 6.37
CA ILE A 60 -4.55 4.64 5.91
C ILE A 60 -5.62 5.23 6.82
N ILE A 61 -6.67 4.48 7.17
CA ILE A 61 -7.73 4.94 8.06
C ILE A 61 -7.18 5.34 9.43
N ILE A 62 -6.38 4.47 10.06
CA ILE A 62 -5.76 4.75 11.36
C ILE A 62 -4.88 6.00 11.26
N SER A 63 -4.07 6.10 10.21
CA SER A 63 -3.22 7.26 9.99
C SER A 63 -4.01 8.54 9.80
N SER A 64 -5.12 8.53 9.05
CA SER A 64 -5.96 9.71 8.87
C SER A 64 -6.65 10.14 10.17
N LEU A 65 -7.07 9.19 10.99
CA LEU A 65 -7.71 9.44 12.28
C LEU A 65 -6.74 10.01 13.33
N ILE A 66 -5.43 9.81 13.16
CA ILE A 66 -4.40 10.30 14.10
C ILE A 66 -3.70 11.55 13.56
N ILE A 67 -3.24 11.53 12.31
CA ILE A 67 -2.45 12.60 11.69
C ILE A 67 -3.28 13.87 11.53
N SER A 68 -4.51 13.77 11.02
CA SER A 68 -5.38 14.92 10.79
C SER A 68 -5.68 15.71 12.08
N PRO A 69 -6.16 15.10 13.18
CA PRO A 69 -6.39 15.85 14.41
C PRO A 69 -5.10 16.33 15.07
N LEU A 70 -3.97 15.62 14.91
CA LEU A 70 -2.68 16.04 15.45
C LEU A 70 -2.15 17.29 14.72
N LEU A 71 -2.30 17.35 13.39
CA LEU A 71 -2.01 18.54 12.59
C LEU A 71 -2.86 19.73 13.05
N ILE A 72 -4.18 19.56 13.16
CA ILE A 72 -5.08 20.65 13.58
C ILE A 72 -4.75 21.14 14.99
N LYS A 73 -4.49 20.24 15.94
CA LYS A 73 -4.06 20.61 17.30
C LYS A 73 -2.73 21.35 17.30
N GLY A 74 -1.75 20.89 16.52
CA GLY A 74 -0.46 21.55 16.39
C GLY A 74 -0.56 22.96 15.81
N LEU A 75 -1.40 23.15 14.79
CA LEU A 75 -1.66 24.47 14.18
C LEU A 75 -2.37 25.42 15.13
N LYS A 76 -3.31 24.90 15.92
CA LYS A 76 -3.98 25.67 16.98
C LYS A 76 -2.98 26.11 18.05
N TYR A 77 -2.05 25.23 18.44
CA TYR A 77 -1.01 25.54 19.41
C TYR A 77 -0.07 26.67 18.93
N PHE A 78 0.24 26.71 17.63
CA PHE A 78 1.10 27.74 17.04
C PHE A 78 0.35 29.04 16.68
N GLY A 79 -0.96 29.14 16.94
CA GLY A 79 -1.78 30.30 16.56
C GLY A 79 -2.00 30.46 15.05
N ALA A 80 -1.54 29.52 14.23
CA ALA A 80 -1.71 29.54 12.77
C ALA A 80 -3.16 29.28 12.34
N MET A 81 -3.99 28.71 13.23
CA MET A 81 -5.38 28.37 12.93
C MET A 81 -6.27 29.61 12.70
N ASP A 82 -5.99 30.72 13.37
CA ASP A 82 -6.74 31.97 13.21
C ASP A 82 -6.49 32.60 11.84
N TRP A 83 -5.28 32.44 11.28
CA TRP A 83 -4.95 32.87 9.92
C TRP A 83 -5.62 32.01 8.84
N ILE A 84 -5.70 30.68 9.06
CA ILE A 84 -6.32 29.73 8.11
C ILE A 84 -7.82 30.02 7.94
N ASN A 85 -8.52 30.37 9.03
CA ASN A 85 -9.97 30.63 8.99
C ASN A 85 -10.34 32.06 8.61
N HIS A 86 -9.36 32.97 8.47
CA HIS A 86 -9.62 34.37 8.17
C HIS A 86 -10.14 34.59 6.73
N SER A 87 -9.82 33.69 5.79
CA SER A 87 -10.27 33.82 4.40
C SER A 87 -10.57 32.48 3.75
N ILE A 88 -11.52 32.49 2.80
CA ILE A 88 -11.82 31.34 1.94
C ILE A 88 -10.55 30.85 1.21
N ILE A 89 -9.68 31.78 0.83
CA ILE A 89 -8.44 31.51 0.08
C ILE A 89 -7.46 30.72 0.96
N ALA A 90 -7.23 31.19 2.20
CA ALA A 90 -6.35 30.50 3.14
C ALA A 90 -6.86 29.09 3.47
N ARG A 91 -8.18 28.91 3.63
CA ARG A 91 -8.79 27.59 3.84
C ARG A 91 -8.58 26.64 2.65
N ASN A 92 -8.76 27.13 1.43
CA ASN A 92 -8.57 26.30 0.23
C ASN A 92 -7.09 25.94 0.02
N LEU A 93 -6.18 26.90 0.25
CA LEU A 93 -4.73 26.65 0.22
C LEU A 93 -4.32 25.59 1.25
N TRP A 94 -4.87 25.68 2.47
CA TRP A 94 -4.63 24.69 3.52
C TRP A 94 -5.08 23.28 3.11
N SER A 95 -6.28 23.15 2.53
CA SER A 95 -6.80 21.86 2.05
C SER A 95 -5.91 21.22 0.97
N ILE A 96 -5.31 22.03 0.09
CA ILE A 96 -4.38 21.54 -0.93
C ILE A 96 -3.08 21.04 -0.29
N ILE A 97 -2.55 21.78 0.69
CA ILE A 97 -1.34 21.38 1.44
C ILE A 97 -1.59 20.08 2.19
N ASP A 98 -2.72 19.96 2.90
CA ASP A 98 -3.09 18.75 3.64
C ASP A 98 -3.23 17.53 2.71
N ALA A 99 -3.87 17.70 1.54
CA ALA A 99 -3.94 16.65 0.53
C ALA A 99 -2.54 16.24 0.01
N GLY A 100 -1.63 17.20 -0.19
CA GLY A 100 -0.24 16.93 -0.56
C GLY A 100 0.52 16.14 0.51
N ILE A 101 0.37 16.52 1.78
CA ILE A 101 0.96 15.81 2.93
C ILE A 101 0.41 14.38 3.00
N PHE A 102 -0.90 14.21 2.83
CA PHE A 102 -1.54 12.90 2.83
C PHE A 102 -1.00 11.99 1.71
N LEU A 103 -0.89 12.50 0.49
CA LEU A 103 -0.33 11.74 -0.64
C LEU A 103 1.13 11.34 -0.39
N LEU A 104 1.94 12.25 0.17
CA LEU A 104 3.32 11.98 0.55
C LEU A 104 3.40 10.92 1.65
N PHE A 105 2.52 10.98 2.66
CA PHE A 105 2.42 9.96 3.70
C PHE A 105 2.05 8.59 3.12
N VAL A 106 1.08 8.53 2.20
CA VAL A 106 0.71 7.27 1.52
C VAL A 106 1.89 6.70 0.74
N PHE A 107 2.64 7.53 0.01
CA PHE A 107 3.84 7.08 -0.70
C PHE A 107 4.90 6.51 0.24
N ILE A 108 5.21 7.23 1.33
CA ILE A 108 6.20 6.82 2.33
C ILE A 108 5.75 5.54 3.03
N SER A 109 4.52 5.47 3.50
CA SER A 109 3.97 4.29 4.19
C SER A 109 4.01 3.03 3.32
N TYR A 110 3.72 3.14 2.01
CA TYR A 110 3.86 2.01 1.10
C TYR A 110 5.31 1.52 0.99
N ARG A 111 6.28 2.45 0.88
CA ARG A 111 7.71 2.12 0.86
C ARG A 111 8.18 1.50 2.16
N VAL A 112 7.76 2.05 3.30
CA VAL A 112 8.04 1.51 4.64
C VAL A 112 7.47 0.11 4.77
N LEU A 113 6.21 -0.10 4.39
CA LEU A 113 5.58 -1.42 4.43
C LEU A 113 6.36 -2.44 3.60
N HIS A 114 6.75 -2.08 2.37
CA HIS A 114 7.55 -2.95 1.50
C HIS A 114 8.89 -3.30 2.14
N PHE A 115 9.56 -2.34 2.77
CA PHE A 115 10.80 -2.58 3.51
C PHE A 115 10.56 -3.51 4.72
N LEU A 116 9.49 -3.29 5.48
CA LEU A 116 9.16 -4.08 6.66
C LEU A 116 8.81 -5.54 6.33
N MET A 117 8.43 -5.85 5.09
CA MET A 117 8.21 -7.24 4.63
C MET A 117 9.45 -8.14 4.75
N LYS A 118 10.65 -7.56 4.93
CA LYS A 118 11.88 -8.30 5.26
C LYS A 118 11.80 -8.99 6.62
N TYR A 119 11.02 -8.44 7.56
CA TYR A 119 10.89 -8.99 8.90
C TYR A 119 9.76 -10.03 8.95
N LYS A 120 10.10 -11.24 9.41
CA LYS A 120 9.17 -12.39 9.46
C LYS A 120 7.87 -12.10 10.22
N ILE A 121 7.94 -11.30 11.29
CA ILE A 121 6.78 -10.95 12.11
C ILE A 121 5.77 -10.15 11.28
N VAL A 122 6.24 -9.08 10.63
CA VAL A 122 5.41 -8.21 9.79
C VAL A 122 4.86 -8.99 8.60
N ASN A 123 5.71 -9.82 7.97
CA ASN A 123 5.30 -10.69 6.88
C ASN A 123 4.15 -11.62 7.28
N ARG A 124 4.26 -12.28 8.44
CA ARG A 124 3.21 -13.17 8.98
C ARG A 124 1.92 -12.40 9.24
N ILE A 125 1.98 -11.26 9.93
CA ILE A 125 0.79 -10.45 10.23
C ILE A 125 0.06 -10.10 8.93
N ILE A 126 0.78 -9.57 7.94
CA ILE A 126 0.20 -9.17 6.66
C ILE A 126 -0.41 -10.37 5.94
N THR A 127 0.32 -11.49 5.88
CA THR A 127 -0.12 -12.72 5.21
C THR A 127 -1.35 -13.35 5.86
N TYR A 128 -1.51 -13.29 7.18
CA TYR A 128 -2.70 -13.80 7.86
C TYR A 128 -3.86 -12.80 7.88
N SER A 129 -3.55 -11.50 7.82
CA SER A 129 -4.56 -10.44 7.63
C SER A 129 -5.10 -10.41 6.20
N SER A 130 -4.31 -10.89 5.21
CA SER A 130 -4.77 -11.05 3.84
C SER A 130 -5.69 -12.27 3.75
N LEU A 131 -6.98 -12.02 3.48
CA LEU A 131 -7.98 -13.07 3.30
C LEU A 131 -7.62 -14.06 2.17
N SER A 132 -6.77 -13.62 1.23
CA SER A 132 -6.27 -14.37 0.07
C SER A 132 -5.37 -15.58 0.40
N LYS A 133 -4.89 -15.70 1.65
CA LYS A 133 -4.17 -16.89 2.13
C LYS A 133 -5.10 -18.09 2.35
N TYR A 134 -6.33 -17.85 2.81
CA TYR A 134 -7.21 -18.93 3.27
C TYR A 134 -7.82 -19.69 2.09
N LYS A 135 -8.08 -21.00 2.30
CA LYS A 135 -8.55 -21.93 1.25
C LYS A 135 -9.87 -21.50 0.59
N PHE A 136 -10.69 -20.71 1.27
CA PHE A 136 -11.96 -20.22 0.72
C PHE A 136 -11.74 -19.18 -0.41
N TRP A 137 -10.59 -18.49 -0.43
CA TRP A 137 -10.27 -17.51 -1.47
C TRP A 137 -9.68 -18.22 -2.70
N ARG A 138 -10.55 -18.63 -3.63
CA ARG A 138 -10.15 -19.38 -4.82
C ARG A 138 -9.39 -18.48 -5.80
N ARG A 139 -8.20 -18.94 -6.25
CA ARG A 139 -7.41 -18.26 -7.29
C ARG A 139 -7.88 -18.70 -8.68
N TYR A 140 -8.26 -17.74 -9.52
CA TYR A 140 -8.69 -18.00 -10.89
C TYR A 140 -7.49 -18.52 -11.71
N LYS A 141 -7.68 -19.60 -12.47
CA LYS A 141 -6.68 -20.06 -13.43
C LYS A 141 -7.27 -19.88 -14.82
N PRO A 142 -6.62 -19.11 -15.71
CA PRO A 142 -7.10 -19.01 -17.08
C PRO A 142 -7.05 -20.41 -17.73
N PRO A 143 -7.97 -20.73 -18.65
CA PRO A 143 -7.91 -21.96 -19.42
C PRO A 143 -6.60 -22.03 -20.22
N LYS A 144 -6.05 -23.25 -20.38
CA LYS A 144 -4.90 -23.49 -21.25
C LYS A 144 -5.45 -23.57 -22.68
N TYR A 145 -5.07 -22.61 -23.51
CA TYR A 145 -5.33 -22.65 -24.95
C TYR A 145 -4.25 -23.45 -25.66
#